data_AF-A0A812UNX2-F1
#
_entry.id   AF-A0A812UNX2-F1
#
_cell.length_a   1.000
_cell.length_b   1.000
_cell.length_c   1.000
_cell.angle_alpha   90.00
_cell.angle_beta   90.00
_cell.angle_gamma   90.00
#
_symmetry.space_group_name_H-M   'P 1'
#
loop_
_entity.id
_entity.type
_entity.pdbx_description
1 polymer ?
#
loop_
_entity_poly.entity_id
_entity_poly.type
_entity_poly.pdbx_seq_one_letter_code
_entity_poly.pdbx_strand_id
1 'polypeptide(L)'
;MKGPHPHSCLFNPDSPEDIVGSRLQYEPFFVPRQPVIRSQQFKKEFQRIGTLIFNRQPGFGLAFLVASGVARDYPVDMSTFLRRSKVDIKQVGNFLGEAFSLSHTIRLEFLNSVVLQNTGVVSALIQVFHMLQLPDDLQKINRLVHGVARIWWRQHERMQRESSGAAAPRKPLQENGSMQLNLSQELSGLELKQYLSGSDVLHQLMFSTVMLHWYLYRDGPSGTKKDMDFETWQRQNRGIETNGTNVPDHVQQQVYTLVNKASWRRTRCRRSPFCCVLIEI
;
A
#
# COMPACT_ATOMS: atom_id res chain seq x y z
N MET A 1 -8.40 -52.28 -20.70
CA MET A 1 -9.63 -52.49 -19.92
C MET A 1 -9.52 -51.71 -18.62
N LYS A 2 -10.61 -51.04 -18.26
CA LYS A 2 -10.83 -49.97 -17.27
C LYS A 2 -10.12 -50.13 -15.91
N GLY A 3 -9.49 -49.04 -15.45
CA GLY A 3 -9.10 -48.83 -14.04
C GLY A 3 -10.29 -48.34 -13.20
N PRO A 4 -10.21 -48.36 -11.85
CA PRO A 4 -11.33 -48.01 -10.99
C PRO A 4 -11.43 -46.50 -10.73
N HIS A 5 -12.65 -45.99 -10.87
CA HIS A 5 -13.07 -44.61 -10.61
C HIS A 5 -13.03 -44.25 -9.10
N PRO A 6 -12.89 -42.96 -8.77
CA PRO A 6 -12.86 -42.47 -7.39
C PRO A 6 -14.26 -42.31 -6.79
N HIS A 7 -14.33 -42.51 -5.48
CA HIS A 7 -15.52 -42.34 -4.65
C HIS A 7 -16.15 -40.94 -4.81
N SER A 8 -17.42 -40.94 -5.21
CA SER A 8 -18.33 -39.80 -5.22
C SER A 8 -18.75 -39.46 -3.78
N CYS A 9 -18.26 -38.34 -3.24
CA CYS A 9 -18.89 -37.70 -2.08
C CYS A 9 -20.09 -36.88 -2.57
N LEU A 10 -21.28 -37.30 -2.14
CA LEU A 10 -22.56 -36.64 -2.36
C LEU A 10 -22.54 -35.25 -1.71
N PHE A 11 -22.78 -34.21 -2.51
CA PHE A 11 -23.02 -32.84 -2.05
C PHE A 11 -24.48 -32.70 -1.60
N ASN A 12 -24.68 -32.20 -0.39
CA ASN A 12 -25.97 -31.86 0.19
C ASN A 12 -26.19 -30.34 -0.03
N PRO A 13 -27.26 -29.86 -0.68
CA PRO A 13 -27.32 -28.48 -1.19
C PRO A 13 -27.95 -27.42 -0.27
N ASP A 14 -28.18 -27.69 1.02
CA ASP A 14 -28.90 -26.76 1.91
C ASP A 14 -28.03 -26.05 2.97
N SER A 15 -27.12 -25.17 2.52
CA SER A 15 -26.54 -24.12 3.38
C SER A 15 -26.06 -22.91 2.56
N PRO A 16 -26.63 -21.70 2.70
CA PRO A 16 -26.27 -20.53 1.90
C PRO A 16 -25.03 -19.74 2.36
N GLU A 17 -24.27 -20.18 3.36
CA GLU A 17 -23.20 -19.37 3.95
C GLU A 17 -21.92 -20.18 4.12
N ASP A 18 -21.10 -20.32 3.05
CA ASP A 18 -19.65 -20.63 3.16
C ASP A 18 -18.90 -20.66 1.80
N ILE A 19 -19.18 -19.71 0.88
CA ILE A 19 -18.52 -19.65 -0.45
C ILE A 19 -17.62 -18.42 -0.59
N VAL A 20 -16.69 -18.19 0.35
CA VAL A 20 -15.52 -17.29 0.11
C VAL A 20 -14.22 -17.86 0.68
N GLY A 21 -14.23 -19.03 1.32
CA GLY A 21 -13.07 -19.58 2.04
C GLY A 21 -12.22 -20.62 1.30
N SER A 22 -12.67 -21.17 0.17
CA SER A 22 -12.11 -22.42 -0.36
C SER A 22 -11.67 -22.30 -1.82
N ARG A 23 -10.34 -22.26 -2.03
CA ARG A 23 -9.58 -22.27 -3.31
C ARG A 23 -9.49 -20.93 -4.08
N LEU A 24 -8.66 -20.01 -3.59
CA LEU A 24 -7.91 -19.15 -4.52
C LEU A 24 -6.83 -20.02 -5.18
N GLN A 25 -7.14 -20.63 -6.33
CA GLN A 25 -6.11 -21.23 -7.17
C GLN A 25 -5.20 -20.10 -7.67
N TYR A 26 -3.89 -20.23 -7.43
CA TYR A 26 -2.92 -19.29 -7.98
C TYR A 26 -2.89 -19.43 -9.50
N GLU A 27 -3.48 -18.48 -10.21
CA GLU A 27 -3.31 -18.34 -11.64
C GLU A 27 -2.09 -17.44 -11.93
N PRO A 28 -1.05 -17.96 -12.61
CA PRO A 28 0.08 -17.15 -13.01
C PRO A 28 -0.36 -16.05 -13.98
N PHE A 29 0.16 -14.85 -13.80
CA PHE A 29 -0.15 -13.70 -14.64
C PHE A 29 0.56 -13.75 -15.99
N PHE A 30 1.67 -14.47 -16.07
CA PHE A 30 2.52 -14.50 -17.26
C PHE A 30 2.69 -15.93 -17.79
N VAL A 31 2.68 -16.03 -19.12
CA VAL A 31 3.01 -17.24 -19.88
C VAL A 31 4.19 -16.88 -20.80
N PRO A 32 5.25 -17.69 -20.89
CA PRO A 32 5.45 -18.99 -20.23
C PRO A 32 5.83 -18.86 -18.75
N ARG A 33 5.36 -19.84 -17.94
CA ARG A 33 5.59 -19.88 -16.48
C ARG A 33 7.06 -20.09 -16.10
N GLN A 34 7.82 -20.71 -17.00
CA GLN A 34 9.24 -20.96 -16.80
C GLN A 34 10.08 -19.99 -17.63
N PRO A 35 11.26 -19.61 -17.12
CA PRO A 35 12.20 -18.82 -17.89
C PRO A 35 12.52 -19.50 -19.22
N VAL A 36 12.41 -18.72 -20.30
CA VAL A 36 12.87 -19.14 -21.63
C VAL A 36 14.40 -19.19 -21.64
N ILE A 37 15.03 -18.24 -20.94
CA ILE A 37 16.49 -18.18 -20.77
C ILE A 37 16.86 -18.82 -19.43
N ARG A 38 17.59 -19.95 -19.49
CA ARG A 38 18.02 -20.68 -18.28
C ARG A 38 19.38 -20.24 -17.74
N SER A 39 20.20 -19.60 -18.59
CA SER A 39 21.52 -19.10 -18.19
C SER A 39 21.42 -17.89 -17.26
N GLN A 40 22.11 -17.96 -16.12
CA GLN A 40 22.15 -16.87 -15.14
C GLN A 40 23.23 -15.83 -15.44
N GLN A 41 24.07 -16.06 -16.46
CA GLN A 41 25.22 -15.22 -16.79
C GLN A 41 24.84 -13.75 -17.05
N PHE A 42 23.67 -13.53 -17.66
CA PHE A 42 23.20 -12.20 -18.05
C PHE A 42 22.11 -11.63 -17.12
N LYS A 43 21.91 -12.21 -15.93
CA LYS A 43 20.81 -11.83 -15.02
C LYS A 43 20.78 -10.34 -14.70
N LYS A 44 21.95 -9.73 -14.44
CA LYS A 44 22.07 -8.28 -14.15
C LYS A 44 21.68 -7.41 -15.35
N GLU A 45 22.07 -7.82 -16.55
CA GLU A 45 21.74 -7.08 -17.78
C GLU A 45 20.25 -7.22 -18.11
N PHE A 46 19.68 -8.42 -17.95
CA PHE A 46 18.23 -8.62 -18.07
C PHE A 46 17.45 -7.83 -17.03
N GLN A 47 17.94 -7.72 -15.79
CA GLN A 47 17.32 -6.85 -14.79
C GLN A 47 17.34 -5.39 -15.26
N ARG A 48 18.46 -4.90 -15.80
CA ARG A 48 18.58 -3.53 -16.34
C ARG A 48 17.62 -3.27 -17.50
N ILE A 49 17.54 -4.21 -18.45
CA ILE A 49 16.60 -4.14 -19.59
C ILE A 49 15.15 -4.17 -19.07
N GLY A 50 14.82 -5.07 -18.15
CA GLY A 50 13.50 -5.15 -17.53
C GLY A 50 13.10 -3.87 -16.82
N THR A 51 14.03 -3.19 -16.14
CA THR A 51 13.81 -1.85 -15.56
C THR A 51 13.51 -0.81 -16.63
N LEU A 52 14.25 -0.79 -17.74
CA LEU A 52 13.99 0.15 -18.85
C LEU A 52 12.62 -0.08 -19.50
N ILE A 53 12.24 -1.35 -19.71
CA ILE A 53 10.92 -1.70 -20.24
C ILE A 53 9.83 -1.33 -19.24
N PHE A 54 9.99 -1.66 -17.95
CA PHE A 54 9.03 -1.32 -16.89
C PHE A 54 8.74 0.18 -16.84
N ASN A 55 9.79 1.01 -16.90
CA ASN A 55 9.64 2.46 -16.85
C ASN A 55 8.83 3.02 -18.03
N ARG A 56 8.72 2.28 -19.15
CA ARG A 56 7.87 2.65 -20.29
C ARG A 56 6.50 1.97 -20.24
N GLN A 57 6.49 0.66 -20.02
CA GLN A 57 5.32 -0.19 -20.00
C GLN A 57 5.47 -1.26 -18.89
N PRO A 58 4.94 -1.00 -17.68
CA PRO A 58 5.11 -1.85 -16.50
C PRO A 58 4.81 -3.33 -16.71
N GLY A 59 3.67 -3.64 -17.34
CA GLY A 59 3.25 -5.04 -17.59
C GLY A 59 4.26 -5.82 -18.44
N PHE A 60 4.78 -5.23 -19.51
CA PHE A 60 5.79 -5.86 -20.36
C PHE A 60 7.15 -5.97 -19.66
N GLY A 61 7.50 -5.01 -18.80
CA GLY A 61 8.70 -5.09 -17.99
C GLY A 61 8.68 -6.28 -17.05
N LEU A 62 7.56 -6.50 -16.35
CA LEU A 62 7.38 -7.66 -15.48
C LEU A 62 7.35 -8.97 -16.28
N ALA A 63 6.66 -9.01 -17.42
CA ALA A 63 6.64 -10.18 -18.30
C ALA A 63 8.06 -10.56 -18.77
N PHE A 64 8.87 -9.58 -19.17
CA PHE A 64 10.26 -9.79 -19.58
C PHE A 64 11.11 -10.36 -18.44
N LEU A 65 10.94 -9.86 -17.22
CA LEU A 65 11.68 -10.35 -16.05
C LEU A 65 11.36 -11.82 -15.73
N VAL A 66 10.10 -12.24 -15.94
CA VAL A 66 9.70 -13.65 -15.82
C VAL A 66 10.30 -14.48 -16.94
N ALA A 67 10.11 -14.05 -18.19
CA ALA A 67 10.59 -14.79 -19.36
C ALA A 67 12.13 -14.94 -19.38
N SER A 68 12.87 -13.97 -18.85
CA SER A 68 14.33 -13.99 -18.73
C SER A 68 14.84 -14.70 -17.46
N GLY A 69 13.96 -15.12 -16.55
CA GLY A 69 14.33 -15.79 -15.30
C GLY A 69 14.96 -14.89 -14.24
N VAL A 70 14.82 -13.57 -14.37
CA VAL A 70 15.25 -12.61 -13.36
C VAL A 70 14.33 -12.66 -12.14
N ALA A 71 13.02 -12.75 -12.37
CA ALA A 71 12.00 -12.89 -11.34
C ALA A 71 11.14 -14.13 -11.64
N ARG A 72 10.56 -14.71 -10.60
CA ARG A 72 9.50 -15.70 -10.78
C ARG A 72 8.18 -14.98 -10.95
N ASP A 73 7.22 -15.62 -11.59
CA ASP A 73 5.84 -15.15 -11.60
C ASP A 73 5.20 -15.41 -10.24
N TYR A 74 5.59 -14.63 -9.23
CA TYR A 74 4.99 -14.55 -7.91
C TYR A 74 4.95 -13.09 -7.45
N PRO A 75 3.87 -12.64 -6.78
CA PRO A 75 3.75 -11.25 -6.33
C PRO A 75 4.92 -10.78 -5.45
N VAL A 76 5.47 -11.67 -4.62
CA VAL A 76 6.61 -11.36 -3.72
C VAL A 76 7.89 -11.05 -4.50
N ASP A 77 8.15 -11.78 -5.59
CA ASP A 77 9.31 -11.56 -6.43
C ASP A 77 9.17 -10.26 -7.24
N MET A 78 7.98 -9.98 -7.76
CA MET A 78 7.68 -8.72 -8.45
C MET A 78 7.79 -7.52 -7.52
N SER A 79 7.18 -7.61 -6.33
CA SER A 79 7.27 -6.63 -5.26
C SER A 79 8.72 -6.36 -4.86
N THR A 80 9.54 -7.42 -4.73
CA THR A 80 10.98 -7.30 -4.46
C THR A 80 11.73 -6.61 -5.59
N PHE A 81 11.40 -6.89 -6.85
CA PHE A 81 11.97 -6.18 -8.00
C PHE A 81 11.65 -4.69 -7.94
N LEU A 82 10.40 -4.30 -7.66
CA LEU A 82 9.99 -2.90 -7.55
C LEU A 82 10.73 -2.14 -6.44
N ARG A 83 11.05 -2.81 -5.32
CA ARG A 83 11.78 -2.18 -4.20
C ARG A 83 13.29 -2.11 -4.40
N ARG A 84 13.90 -3.16 -4.97
CA ARG A 84 15.36 -3.30 -5.01
C ARG A 84 15.99 -2.80 -6.30
N SER A 85 15.19 -2.64 -7.35
CA SER A 85 15.70 -2.17 -8.65
C SER A 85 15.59 -0.65 -8.75
N LYS A 86 16.41 -0.04 -9.61
CA LYS A 86 16.35 1.41 -9.90
C LYS A 86 15.19 1.76 -10.84
N VAL A 87 13.99 1.25 -10.54
CA VAL A 87 12.76 1.61 -11.28
C VAL A 87 12.33 3.02 -10.93
N ASP A 88 11.67 3.68 -11.88
CA ASP A 88 11.11 5.01 -11.64
C ASP A 88 9.93 4.91 -10.65
N ILE A 89 10.07 5.57 -9.49
CA ILE A 89 9.06 5.59 -8.42
C ILE A 89 7.70 6.15 -8.89
N LYS A 90 7.69 7.00 -9.93
CA LYS A 90 6.46 7.45 -10.59
C LYS A 90 5.73 6.31 -11.27
N GLN A 91 6.48 5.49 -11.98
CA GLN A 91 5.94 4.33 -12.69
C GLN A 91 5.51 3.23 -11.71
N VAL A 92 6.21 3.08 -10.59
CA VAL A 92 5.76 2.22 -9.48
C VAL A 92 4.40 2.67 -8.96
N GLY A 93 4.24 3.94 -8.59
CA GLY A 93 2.95 4.43 -8.08
C GLY A 93 1.82 4.33 -9.09
N ASN A 94 2.07 4.70 -10.35
CA ASN A 94 1.11 4.57 -11.44
C ASN A 94 0.64 3.13 -11.64
N PHE A 95 1.58 2.19 -11.71
CA PHE A 95 1.30 0.77 -11.91
C PHE A 95 0.56 0.16 -10.73
N LEU A 96 1.04 0.40 -9.51
CA LEU A 96 0.40 -0.11 -8.30
C LEU A 96 -0.99 0.47 -8.14
N GLY A 97 -1.23 1.71 -8.58
CA GLY A 97 -2.54 2.35 -8.56
C GLY A 97 -3.56 1.80 -9.56
N GLU A 98 -3.19 0.96 -10.53
CA GLU A 98 -4.14 0.46 -11.53
C GLU A 98 -5.23 -0.47 -10.96
N ALA A 99 -6.35 -0.58 -11.68
CA ALA A 99 -7.44 -1.49 -11.30
C ALA A 99 -7.21 -2.95 -11.72
N PHE A 100 -6.14 -3.24 -12.47
CA PHE A 100 -5.82 -4.59 -12.94
C PHE A 100 -5.51 -5.55 -11.79
N SER A 101 -5.88 -6.83 -11.94
CA SER A 101 -5.68 -7.88 -10.93
C SER A 101 -4.21 -8.08 -10.56
N LEU A 102 -3.31 -8.04 -11.55
CA LEU A 102 -1.86 -8.08 -11.36
C LEU A 102 -1.39 -6.92 -10.47
N SER A 103 -1.79 -5.70 -10.83
CA SER A 103 -1.45 -4.48 -10.07
C SER A 103 -1.99 -4.53 -8.65
N HIS A 104 -3.22 -4.99 -8.46
CA HIS A 104 -3.82 -5.15 -7.14
C HIS A 104 -3.02 -6.13 -6.27
N THR A 105 -2.71 -7.31 -6.81
CA THR A 105 -1.99 -8.35 -6.08
C THR A 105 -0.58 -7.90 -5.71
N ILE A 106 0.14 -7.28 -6.65
CA ILE A 106 1.48 -6.74 -6.39
C ILE A 106 1.42 -5.54 -5.43
N ARG A 107 0.38 -4.69 -5.48
CA ARG A 107 0.19 -3.59 -4.51
C ARG A 107 0.09 -4.12 -3.09
N LEU A 108 -0.75 -5.13 -2.85
CA LEU A 108 -0.89 -5.69 -1.51
C LEU A 108 0.43 -6.27 -1.01
N GLU A 109 1.17 -6.96 -1.86
CA GLU A 109 2.47 -7.54 -1.50
C GLU A 109 3.57 -6.48 -1.34
N PHE A 110 3.54 -5.41 -2.13
CA PHE A 110 4.43 -4.25 -1.98
C PHE A 110 4.20 -3.57 -0.65
N LEU A 111 2.95 -3.25 -0.32
CA LEU A 111 2.60 -2.62 0.95
C LEU A 111 2.88 -3.53 2.15
N ASN A 112 2.67 -4.85 2.03
CA ASN A 112 3.00 -5.81 3.08
C ASN A 112 4.49 -5.83 3.45
N SER A 113 5.36 -5.42 2.54
CA SER A 113 6.80 -5.35 2.79
C SER A 113 7.25 -4.08 3.51
N VAL A 114 6.35 -3.11 3.69
CA VAL A 114 6.59 -1.87 4.45
C VAL A 114 6.27 -2.14 5.92
N VAL A 115 7.18 -1.74 6.81
CA VAL A 115 7.00 -1.88 8.27
C VAL A 115 6.13 -0.73 8.77
N LEU A 116 4.81 -0.95 8.84
CA LEU A 116 3.85 0.06 9.31
C LEU A 116 3.52 -0.07 10.80
N GLN A 117 4.19 -0.98 11.50
CA GLN A 117 4.00 -1.20 12.94
C GLN A 117 4.31 0.09 13.71
N ASN A 118 3.46 0.42 14.69
CA ASN A 118 3.62 1.62 15.52
C ASN A 118 3.61 2.95 14.75
N THR A 119 3.03 2.98 13.55
CA THR A 119 2.77 4.22 12.82
C THR A 119 1.35 4.72 13.09
N GLY A 120 1.14 6.03 12.97
CA GLY A 120 -0.17 6.67 12.90
C GLY A 120 -0.65 6.89 11.46
N VAL A 121 -1.68 7.71 11.28
CA VAL A 121 -2.27 8.01 9.96
C VAL A 121 -1.26 8.69 9.03
N VAL A 122 -0.60 9.73 9.51
CA VAL A 122 0.33 10.58 8.76
C VAL A 122 1.66 9.86 8.54
N SER A 123 2.26 9.28 9.59
CA SER A 123 3.51 8.51 9.44
C SER A 123 3.36 7.30 8.51
N ALA A 124 2.26 6.56 8.56
CA ALA A 124 2.03 5.43 7.66
C ALA A 124 1.98 5.88 6.18
N LEU A 125 1.23 6.97 5.90
CA LEU A 125 1.13 7.53 4.57
C LEU A 125 2.49 8.03 4.07
N ILE A 126 3.23 8.75 4.92
CA ILE A 126 4.58 9.22 4.61
C ILE A 126 5.48 8.04 4.26
N GLN A 127 5.52 7.00 5.10
CA GLN A 127 6.42 5.87 4.92
C GLN A 127 6.18 5.13 3.61
N VAL A 128 4.91 4.95 3.21
CA VAL A 128 4.56 4.35 1.92
C VAL A 128 4.92 5.25 0.75
N PHE A 129 4.60 6.55 0.83
CA PHE A 129 4.81 7.49 -0.26
C PHE A 129 6.29 7.92 -0.43
N HIS A 130 7.19 7.50 0.45
CA HIS A 130 8.63 7.53 0.20
C HIS A 130 9.09 6.45 -0.79
N MET A 131 8.34 5.35 -0.91
CA MET A 131 8.71 4.21 -1.74
C MET A 131 8.09 4.24 -3.14
N LEU A 132 7.09 5.10 -3.36
CA LEU A 132 6.41 5.32 -4.63
C LEU A 132 5.92 6.76 -4.71
N GLN A 133 5.79 7.31 -5.92
CA GLN A 133 5.15 8.61 -6.09
C GLN A 133 3.64 8.42 -6.33
N LEU A 134 2.81 9.17 -5.58
CA LEU A 134 1.37 9.16 -5.79
C LEU A 134 1.00 9.58 -7.22
N PRO A 135 0.11 8.85 -7.90
CA PRO A 135 -0.43 9.25 -9.21
C PRO A 135 -1.26 10.53 -9.13
N ASP A 136 -1.43 11.22 -10.26
CA ASP A 136 -2.33 12.38 -10.34
C ASP A 136 -3.82 11.98 -10.41
N ASP A 137 -4.09 10.71 -10.72
CA ASP A 137 -5.44 10.12 -10.81
C ASP A 137 -5.99 9.78 -9.41
N LEU A 138 -7.11 10.39 -9.05
CA LEU A 138 -7.73 10.24 -7.73
C LEU A 138 -8.19 8.80 -7.44
N GLN A 139 -8.66 8.07 -8.45
CA GLN A 139 -9.07 6.67 -8.29
C GLN A 139 -7.86 5.77 -8.00
N LYS A 140 -6.71 6.08 -8.59
CA LYS A 140 -5.44 5.39 -8.27
C LYS A 140 -4.96 5.71 -6.86
N ILE A 141 -5.01 6.98 -6.45
CA ILE A 141 -4.70 7.39 -5.07
C ILE A 141 -5.59 6.64 -4.09
N ASN A 142 -6.91 6.65 -4.31
CA ASN A 142 -7.88 5.96 -3.46
C ASN A 142 -7.53 4.47 -3.28
N ARG A 143 -7.20 3.79 -4.38
CA ARG A 143 -6.79 2.38 -4.40
C ARG A 143 -5.48 2.10 -3.66
N LEU A 144 -4.53 3.05 -3.69
CA LEU A 144 -3.28 2.95 -2.93
C LEU A 144 -3.55 3.14 -1.43
N VAL A 145 -4.24 4.22 -1.05
CA VAL A 145 -4.56 4.53 0.35
C VAL A 145 -5.39 3.43 1.00
N HIS A 146 -6.39 2.89 0.30
CA HIS A 146 -7.15 1.73 0.77
C HIS A 146 -6.25 0.51 1.02
N GLY A 147 -5.26 0.29 0.15
CA GLY A 147 -4.23 -0.73 0.38
C GLY A 147 -3.42 -0.47 1.65
N VAL A 148 -3.01 0.78 1.90
CA VAL A 148 -2.25 1.17 3.10
C VAL A 148 -3.06 0.87 4.35
N ALA A 149 -4.32 1.32 4.41
CA ALA A 149 -5.20 1.11 5.54
C ALA A 149 -5.41 -0.38 5.85
N ARG A 150 -5.67 -1.21 4.82
CA ARG A 150 -5.84 -2.66 4.99
C ARG A 150 -4.58 -3.34 5.53
N ILE A 151 -3.41 -2.98 5.03
CA ILE A 151 -2.16 -3.59 5.45
C ILE A 151 -1.77 -3.12 6.86
N TRP A 152 -1.91 -1.82 7.14
CA TRP A 152 -1.71 -1.25 8.47
C TRP A 152 -2.58 -1.97 9.49
N TRP A 153 -3.88 -2.14 9.18
CA TRP A 153 -4.83 -2.80 10.06
C TRP A 153 -4.43 -4.24 10.36
N ARG A 154 -4.09 -5.00 9.31
CA ARG A 154 -3.64 -6.39 9.43
C ARG A 154 -2.35 -6.54 10.22
N GLN A 155 -1.40 -5.62 10.08
CA GLN A 155 -0.16 -5.64 10.87
C GLN A 155 -0.45 -5.42 12.35
N HIS A 156 -1.33 -4.47 12.69
CA HIS A 156 -1.69 -4.19 14.09
C HIS A 156 -2.58 -5.28 14.71
N GLU A 157 -3.44 -5.95 13.94
CA GLU A 157 -4.14 -7.16 14.43
C GLU A 157 -3.18 -8.28 14.82
N ARG A 158 -2.09 -8.46 14.06
CA ARG A 158 -1.05 -9.45 14.41
C ARG A 158 -0.33 -9.05 15.69
N MET A 159 0.06 -7.78 15.81
CA MET A 159 0.68 -7.27 17.05
C MET A 159 -0.23 -7.44 18.26
N GLN A 160 -1.52 -7.14 18.12
CA GLN A 160 -2.49 -7.30 19.22
C GLN A 160 -2.61 -8.76 19.69
N ARG A 161 -2.56 -9.73 18.76
CA ARG A 161 -2.57 -11.18 19.07
C ARG A 161 -1.27 -11.67 19.70
N GLU A 162 -0.14 -11.10 19.28
CA GLU A 162 1.18 -11.39 19.84
C GLU A 162 1.29 -10.86 21.28
N SER A 163 0.82 -9.63 21.53
CA SER A 163 0.79 -9.03 22.87
C SER A 163 -0.17 -9.74 23.84
N SER A 164 -1.24 -10.37 23.35
CA SER A 164 -2.19 -11.13 24.16
C SER A 164 -1.81 -12.61 24.36
N GLY A 165 -0.63 -13.04 23.90
CA GLY A 165 -0.08 -14.37 24.16
C GLY A 165 -0.57 -15.49 23.24
N ALA A 166 -1.21 -15.18 22.12
CA ALA A 166 -1.86 -16.16 21.24
C ALA A 166 -1.02 -16.63 20.03
N ALA A 167 0.27 -16.25 19.92
CA ALA A 167 1.10 -16.58 18.75
C ALA A 167 2.49 -17.12 19.11
N ALA A 168 2.88 -18.22 18.47
CA ALA A 168 4.21 -18.82 18.57
C ALA A 168 5.31 -17.86 18.07
N PRO A 169 6.52 -17.92 18.65
CA PRO A 169 7.59 -16.98 18.35
C PRO A 169 8.06 -17.14 16.89
N ARG A 170 7.89 -16.11 16.08
CA ARG A 170 8.59 -15.99 14.79
C ARG A 170 9.84 -15.14 14.98
N LYS A 171 10.93 -15.58 14.35
CA LYS A 171 12.22 -14.87 14.34
C LYS A 171 11.99 -13.43 13.88
N PRO A 172 12.59 -12.42 14.54
CA PRO A 172 12.52 -11.04 14.10
C PRO A 172 13.00 -10.96 12.65
N LEU A 173 12.16 -10.43 11.75
CA LEU A 173 12.68 -9.94 10.48
C LEU A 173 13.59 -8.75 10.82
N GLN A 174 14.84 -8.82 10.36
CA GLN A 174 15.83 -7.75 10.53
C GLN A 174 15.20 -6.38 10.29
N GLU A 175 15.30 -5.52 11.30
CA GLU A 175 14.97 -4.09 11.26
C GLU A 175 15.86 -3.41 10.20
N ASN A 176 15.44 -3.46 8.95
CA ASN A 176 16.03 -2.61 7.93
C ASN A 176 15.37 -1.24 8.03
N GLY A 177 15.96 -0.39 8.87
CA GLY A 177 15.81 1.07 8.90
C GLY A 177 14.38 1.57 8.72
N SER A 178 13.57 1.54 9.78
CA SER A 178 12.43 2.46 9.85
C SER A 178 12.99 3.88 9.88
N MET A 179 12.50 4.74 9.00
CA MET A 179 12.75 6.17 9.12
C MET A 179 12.02 6.63 10.38
N GLN A 180 12.74 6.86 11.48
CA GLN A 180 12.19 7.51 12.67
C GLN A 180 11.93 8.97 12.31
N LEU A 181 10.76 9.23 11.75
CA LEU A 181 10.23 10.59 11.66
C LEU A 181 9.96 11.03 13.10
N ASN A 182 10.50 12.17 13.51
CA ASN A 182 10.20 12.79 14.81
C ASN A 182 8.77 13.38 14.79
N LEU A 183 7.78 12.52 14.57
CA LEU A 183 6.35 12.75 14.80
C LEU A 183 6.03 12.37 16.24
N SER A 184 6.80 12.87 17.20
CA SER A 184 6.77 12.49 18.62
C SER A 184 5.42 12.72 19.32
N GLN A 185 4.44 13.32 18.62
CA GLN A 185 3.09 13.59 19.12
C GLN A 185 1.99 12.91 18.28
N GLU A 186 2.33 12.03 17.34
CA GLU A 186 1.31 11.32 16.56
C GLU A 186 0.75 10.12 17.33
N LEU A 187 -0.58 10.10 17.51
CA LEU A 187 -1.31 8.92 17.94
C LEU A 187 -1.08 7.76 16.96
N SER A 188 -0.49 6.68 17.46
CA SER A 188 0.05 5.61 16.62
C SER A 188 -0.18 4.23 17.21
N GLY A 189 0.11 3.20 16.43
CA GLY A 189 0.14 1.83 16.96
C GLY A 189 -1.24 1.29 17.39
N LEU A 190 -1.20 0.45 18.43
CA LEU A 190 -2.42 -0.12 19.03
C LEU A 190 -3.29 0.96 19.72
N GLU A 191 -2.69 2.07 20.14
CA GLU A 191 -3.41 3.19 20.74
C GLU A 191 -4.30 3.89 19.71
N LEU A 192 -3.80 4.15 18.49
CA LEU A 192 -4.65 4.66 17.40
C LEU A 192 -5.75 3.64 17.03
N LYS A 193 -5.39 2.35 16.97
CA LYS A 193 -6.32 1.29 16.56
C LYS A 193 -7.56 1.21 17.45
N GLN A 194 -7.44 1.50 18.75
CA GLN A 194 -8.57 1.41 19.68
C GLN A 194 -9.69 2.43 19.40
N TYR A 195 -9.38 3.51 18.68
CA TYR A 195 -10.33 4.58 18.35
C TYR A 195 -10.98 4.42 16.98
N LEU A 196 -10.66 3.36 16.25
CA LEU A 196 -11.15 3.11 14.91
C LEU A 196 -11.88 1.77 14.87
N SER A 197 -13.05 1.70 14.22
CA SER A 197 -13.79 0.42 14.14
C SER A 197 -13.24 -0.57 13.11
N GLY A 198 -12.50 -0.09 12.10
CA GLY A 198 -12.08 -0.95 10.99
C GLY A 198 -11.13 -0.31 9.99
N SER A 199 -10.63 -1.12 9.05
CA SER A 199 -9.75 -0.64 7.98
C SER A 199 -10.43 0.36 7.05
N ASP A 200 -11.74 0.29 6.89
CA ASP A 200 -12.49 1.19 6.01
C ASP A 200 -12.58 2.61 6.61
N VAL A 201 -12.77 2.70 7.92
CA VAL A 201 -12.71 3.99 8.64
C VAL A 201 -11.31 4.59 8.53
N LEU A 202 -10.28 3.78 8.76
CA LEU A 202 -8.90 4.21 8.60
C LEU A 202 -8.60 4.67 7.18
N HIS A 203 -9.11 3.96 6.16
CA HIS A 203 -9.00 4.35 4.76
C HIS A 203 -9.63 5.71 4.49
N GLN A 204 -10.86 5.93 4.93
CA GLN A 204 -11.55 7.21 4.75
C GLN A 204 -10.79 8.36 5.43
N LEU A 205 -10.33 8.16 6.67
CA LEU A 205 -9.52 9.14 7.39
C LEU A 205 -8.18 9.42 6.69
N MET A 206 -7.45 8.39 6.25
CA MET A 206 -6.22 8.52 5.49
C MET A 206 -6.44 9.23 4.15
N PHE A 207 -7.53 8.92 3.45
CA PHE A 207 -7.85 9.55 2.16
C PHE A 207 -8.20 11.02 2.34
N SER A 208 -9.02 11.35 3.34
CA SER A 208 -9.31 12.73 3.75
C SER A 208 -8.05 13.49 4.14
N THR A 209 -7.10 12.83 4.81
CA THR A 209 -5.78 13.38 5.16
C THR A 209 -4.97 13.74 3.90
N VAL A 210 -4.95 12.86 2.90
CA VAL A 210 -4.32 13.13 1.60
C VAL A 210 -5.00 14.29 0.88
N MET A 211 -6.34 14.37 0.94
CA MET A 211 -7.10 15.46 0.32
C MET A 211 -6.88 16.81 1.01
N LEU A 212 -6.77 16.83 2.34
CA LEU A 212 -6.41 18.02 3.11
C LEU A 212 -5.04 18.53 2.69
N HIS A 213 -4.03 17.66 2.68
CA HIS A 213 -2.70 18.00 2.19
C HIS A 213 -2.77 18.54 0.75
N TRP A 214 -3.51 17.86 -0.13
CA TRP A 214 -3.63 18.29 -1.51
C TRP A 214 -4.30 19.66 -1.62
N TYR A 215 -5.31 19.95 -0.83
CA TYR A 215 -5.98 21.25 -0.80
C TYR A 215 -5.05 22.37 -0.33
N LEU A 216 -4.31 22.16 0.78
CA LEU A 216 -3.44 23.17 1.38
C LEU A 216 -2.23 23.53 0.51
N TYR A 217 -1.68 22.54 -0.22
CA TYR A 217 -0.37 22.65 -0.87
C TYR A 217 -0.39 22.52 -2.40
N ARG A 218 -1.53 22.23 -3.05
CA ARG A 218 -1.60 22.30 -4.53
C ARG A 218 -1.55 23.75 -4.97
N ASP A 219 -0.57 24.04 -5.84
CA ASP A 219 -0.44 25.35 -6.46
C ASP A 219 -1.72 25.77 -7.19
N GLY A 220 -2.38 26.81 -6.66
CA GLY A 220 -3.21 27.68 -7.47
C GLY A 220 -2.34 28.65 -8.27
N PRO A 221 -2.86 29.25 -9.36
CA PRO A 221 -2.14 30.25 -10.16
C PRO A 221 -1.51 31.39 -9.35
N SER A 222 -2.05 31.68 -8.16
CA SER A 222 -1.70 32.83 -7.32
C SER A 222 -0.65 32.56 -6.24
N GLY A 223 -0.17 31.32 -6.05
CA GLY A 223 0.86 31.00 -5.04
C GLY A 223 0.47 31.26 -3.57
N THR A 224 -0.79 31.59 -3.29
CA THR A 224 -1.33 31.76 -1.94
C THR A 224 -1.62 30.40 -1.31
N LYS A 225 -1.09 30.16 -0.10
CA LYS A 225 -1.42 28.98 0.70
C LYS A 225 -2.93 29.00 0.96
N LYS A 226 -3.65 27.97 0.52
CA LYS A 226 -5.05 27.80 0.91
C LYS A 226 -5.08 27.40 2.37
N ASP A 227 -6.01 27.95 3.12
CA ASP A 227 -6.25 27.55 4.50
C ASP A 227 -7.59 26.83 4.59
N MET A 228 -7.65 25.81 5.44
CA MET A 228 -8.86 25.08 5.77
C MET A 228 -8.82 24.90 7.27
N ASP A 229 -9.77 25.49 7.99
CA ASP A 229 -9.85 25.31 9.43
C ASP A 229 -10.17 23.85 9.81
N PHE A 230 -9.91 23.52 11.08
CA PHE A 230 -10.13 22.17 11.58
C PHE A 230 -11.59 21.75 11.47
N GLU A 231 -12.54 22.64 11.79
CA GLU A 231 -13.97 22.33 11.80
C GLU A 231 -14.49 21.98 10.40
N THR A 232 -14.05 22.70 9.36
CA THR A 232 -14.42 22.45 7.96
C THR A 232 -13.89 21.10 7.51
N TRP A 233 -12.64 20.76 7.83
CA TRP A 233 -12.08 19.45 7.50
C TRP A 233 -12.78 18.32 8.29
N GLN A 234 -12.98 18.50 9.59
CA GLN A 234 -13.68 17.53 10.45
C GLN A 234 -15.09 17.25 9.97
N ARG A 235 -15.81 18.26 9.45
CA ARG A 235 -17.15 18.11 8.88
C ARG A 235 -17.18 17.12 7.71
N GLN A 236 -16.10 17.02 6.94
CA GLN A 236 -15.97 16.06 5.83
C GLN A 236 -15.77 14.62 6.32
N ASN A 237 -15.36 14.45 7.58
CA ASN A 237 -15.13 13.16 8.23
C ASN A 237 -16.29 12.75 9.16
N ARG A 238 -17.44 13.44 9.11
CA ARG A 238 -18.60 13.05 9.92
C ARG A 238 -19.23 11.77 9.41
N GLY A 239 -19.59 10.87 10.32
CA GLY A 239 -20.28 9.63 9.99
C GLY A 239 -19.42 8.55 9.32
N ILE A 240 -18.08 8.69 9.32
CA ILE A 240 -17.18 7.70 8.70
C ILE A 240 -17.01 6.43 9.55
N GLU A 241 -17.36 6.49 10.84
CA GLU A 241 -17.33 5.34 11.73
C GLU A 241 -18.51 4.40 11.50
N THR A 242 -18.39 3.18 12.03
CA THR A 242 -19.52 2.25 12.00
C THR A 242 -20.74 2.86 12.71
N ASN A 243 -21.93 2.60 12.17
CA ASN A 243 -23.21 3.17 12.63
C ASN A 243 -23.38 4.69 12.46
N GLY A 244 -22.54 5.34 11.65
CA GLY A 244 -22.65 6.79 11.39
C GLY A 244 -22.17 7.65 12.55
N THR A 245 -21.39 7.07 13.47
CA THR A 245 -20.71 7.81 14.53
C THR A 245 -19.49 8.56 13.97
N ASN A 246 -18.74 9.28 14.81
CA ASN A 246 -17.58 10.06 14.40
C ASN A 246 -16.30 9.50 15.00
N VAL A 247 -15.20 9.55 14.23
CA VAL A 247 -13.86 9.38 14.80
C VAL A 247 -13.64 10.46 15.86
N PRO A 248 -13.11 10.15 17.05
CA PRO A 248 -12.94 11.12 18.13
C PRO A 248 -12.14 12.37 17.73
N ASP A 249 -12.56 13.52 18.24
CA ASP A 249 -12.00 14.83 17.87
C ASP A 249 -10.50 14.92 18.11
N HIS A 250 -9.98 14.34 19.20
CA HIS A 250 -8.56 14.37 19.49
C HIS A 250 -7.71 13.62 18.44
N VAL A 251 -8.23 12.52 17.87
CA VAL A 251 -7.56 11.77 16.79
C VAL A 251 -7.49 12.64 15.55
N GLN A 252 -8.62 13.20 15.15
CA GLN A 252 -8.72 14.07 13.98
C GLN A 252 -7.86 15.34 14.15
N GLN A 253 -7.89 15.97 15.32
CA GLN A 253 -7.14 17.18 15.63
C GLN A 253 -5.63 16.95 15.52
N GLN A 254 -5.13 15.81 16.01
CA GLN A 254 -3.71 15.47 15.86
C GLN A 254 -3.33 15.30 14.39
N VAL A 255 -4.10 14.54 13.60
CA VAL A 255 -3.86 14.37 12.16
C VAL A 255 -3.86 15.71 11.44
N TYR A 256 -4.88 16.54 11.64
CA TYR A 256 -4.98 17.88 11.07
C TYR A 256 -3.79 18.76 11.45
N THR A 257 -3.44 18.77 12.74
CA THR A 257 -2.33 19.57 13.25
C THR A 257 -1.01 19.14 12.62
N LEU A 258 -0.78 17.83 12.46
CA LEU A 258 0.40 17.31 11.79
C LEU A 258 0.44 17.73 10.31
N VAL A 259 -0.67 17.64 9.57
CA VAL A 259 -0.71 18.06 8.16
C VAL A 259 -0.51 19.57 7.99
N ASN A 260 -1.06 20.38 8.90
CA ASN A 260 -0.96 21.84 8.82
C ASN A 260 0.40 22.38 9.33
N LYS A 261 0.98 21.75 10.37
CA LYS A 261 2.31 22.09 10.91
C LYS A 261 3.44 21.52 10.07
N ALA A 262 3.24 20.37 9.44
CA ALA A 262 4.21 19.83 8.50
C ALA A 262 4.33 20.83 7.35
N SER A 263 5.38 21.65 7.40
CA SER A 263 5.91 22.28 6.20
C SER A 263 6.44 21.13 5.37
N TRP A 264 5.59 20.52 4.54
CA TRP A 264 6.02 19.64 3.45
C TRP A 264 6.80 20.52 2.49
N ARG A 265 8.05 20.86 2.87
CA ARG A 265 8.87 21.83 2.16
C ARG A 265 9.10 21.27 0.77
N ARG A 266 8.70 22.04 -0.24
CA ARG A 266 9.06 21.85 -1.65
C ARG A 266 10.57 21.66 -1.78
N THR A 267 11.05 20.42 -1.74
CA THR A 267 12.23 20.07 -2.52
C THR A 267 11.84 20.36 -3.96
N ARG A 268 12.51 21.32 -4.61
CA ARG A 268 12.26 21.78 -5.98
C ARG A 268 12.25 20.61 -6.97
N CYS A 269 11.15 19.89 -7.06
CA CYS A 269 10.93 18.90 -8.09
C CYS A 269 9.78 19.42 -8.94
N ARG A 270 10.12 20.15 -10.00
CA ARG A 270 9.20 20.80 -10.96
C ARG A 270 8.29 19.82 -11.73
N ARG A 271 8.12 18.57 -11.30
CA ARG A 271 7.56 17.49 -12.14
C ARG A 271 6.32 16.78 -11.60
N SER A 272 5.86 17.02 -10.36
CA SER A 272 4.53 16.60 -9.87
C SER A 272 4.24 17.16 -8.45
N PRO A 273 2.98 17.50 -8.12
CA PRO A 273 2.57 17.93 -6.77
C PRO A 273 2.85 16.88 -5.69
N PHE A 274 3.02 15.60 -6.05
CA PHE A 274 3.37 14.52 -5.13
C PHE A 274 4.88 14.25 -5.02
N CYS A 275 5.71 14.95 -5.81
CA CYS A 275 7.15 14.80 -5.76
C CYS A 275 7.81 15.54 -4.58
N CYS A 276 7.06 16.39 -3.88
CA CYS A 276 7.51 17.16 -2.72
C CYS A 276 7.25 16.44 -1.38
N VAL A 277 6.92 15.14 -1.41
CA VAL A 277 6.69 14.29 -0.23
C VAL A 277 8.01 13.92 0.49
N LEU A 278 9.16 14.42 0.01
CA LEU A 278 10.43 14.38 0.73
C LEU A 278 10.39 15.39 1.88
N ILE A 279 9.97 14.91 3.04
CA ILE A 279 10.18 15.59 4.32
C ILE A 279 11.67 15.42 4.66
N GLU A 280 12.46 16.47 4.45
CA GLU A 280 13.60 16.71 5.35
C GLU A 280 13.04 17.38 6.61
N ILE A 281 13.16 16.69 7.74
CA ILE A 281 13.09 17.30 9.08
C ILE A 281 14.46 17.92 9.37
#